data_AF-A0A7S1FQ29-F1
#
_entry.id   AF-A0A7S1FQ29-F1
#
_cell.length_a   1.000
_cell.length_b   1.000
_cell.length_c   1.000
_cell.angle_alpha   90.00
_cell.angle_beta   90.00
_cell.angle_gamma   90.00
#
_symmetry.space_group_name_H-M   'P 1'
#
loop_
_entity.id
_entity.type
_entity.pdbx_description
1 polymer ?
#
loop_
_entity_poly.entity_id
_entity_poly.type
_entity_poly.pdbx_seq_one_letter_code
_entity_poly.pdbx_strand_id
1 'polypeptide(L)'
;MRGKLNNDFTLNIDLASTILGAANLASPQAMQGRDIAELYAYPEDERKPWRKEFYYEHHLSQFGSSQIPMSSALVRKKYKYVRFPQFKTEQLFDLVNDPVEQQNIVKENSTKMVLAEM
;
A
#
# COMPACT_ATOMS: atom_id res chain seq x y z
N MET A 1 7.16 -19.56 14.19
CA MET A 1 5.80 -20.10 14.45
C MET A 1 5.22 -20.59 13.14
N ARG A 2 4.59 -21.77 13.08
CA ARG A 2 3.97 -22.28 11.84
C ARG A 2 2.45 -22.08 11.91
N GLY A 3 1.82 -21.67 10.81
CA GLY A 3 0.37 -21.52 10.71
C GLY A 3 -0.23 -20.27 11.36
N LYS A 4 0.58 -19.24 11.67
CA LYS A 4 0.04 -17.94 12.14
C LYS A 4 -0.32 -17.04 10.96
N LEU A 5 -1.39 -16.27 11.15
CA LEU A 5 -1.78 -15.18 10.25
C LEU A 5 -1.16 -13.88 10.74
N ASN A 6 -0.67 -13.06 9.81
CA ASN A 6 -0.29 -11.68 10.06
C ASN A 6 -0.99 -10.79 9.02
N ASN A 7 -1.67 -9.74 9.48
CA ASN A 7 -2.41 -8.81 8.66
C ASN A 7 -1.64 -7.52 8.34
N ASP A 8 -0.37 -7.40 8.74
CA ASP A 8 0.49 -6.27 8.41
C ASP A 8 0.71 -6.14 6.90
N PHE A 9 0.91 -4.91 6.41
CA PHE A 9 1.13 -4.69 4.98
C PHE A 9 2.53 -5.12 4.55
N THR A 10 2.60 -6.04 3.60
CA THR A 10 3.81 -6.37 2.83
C THR A 10 3.60 -5.99 1.37
N LEU A 11 4.63 -5.46 0.73
CA LEU A 11 4.61 -5.10 -0.68
C LEU A 11 5.52 -6.04 -1.47
N ASN A 12 5.31 -6.12 -2.78
CA ASN A 12 6.20 -6.87 -3.68
C ASN A 12 7.68 -6.41 -3.57
N ILE A 13 7.91 -5.12 -3.31
CA ILE A 13 9.26 -4.56 -3.14
C ILE A 13 10.01 -5.11 -1.91
N ASP A 14 9.31 -5.70 -0.95
CA ASP A 14 9.91 -6.28 0.26
C ASP A 14 10.59 -7.63 0.00
N LEU A 15 10.21 -8.32 -1.08
CA LEU A 15 10.71 -9.66 -1.37
C LEU A 15 12.22 -9.67 -1.60
N ALA A 16 12.75 -8.68 -2.32
CA ALA A 16 14.19 -8.58 -2.57
C ALA A 16 14.98 -8.42 -1.26
N SER A 17 14.54 -7.51 -0.38
CA SER A 17 15.17 -7.31 0.93
C SER A 17 15.08 -8.54 1.82
N THR A 18 13.95 -9.26 1.76
CA THR A 18 13.74 -10.52 2.50
C THR A 18 14.68 -11.63 2.03
N ILE A 19 14.86 -11.79 0.72
CA ILE A 19 15.77 -12.79 0.14
C ILE A 19 17.22 -12.50 0.55
N LEU A 20 17.63 -11.23 0.50
CA LEU A 20 18.96 -10.82 0.95
C LEU A 20 19.16 -11.08 2.44
N GLY A 21 18.18 -10.72 3.28
CA GLY A 21 18.22 -10.98 4.72
C GLY A 21 18.33 -12.48 5.05
N ALA A 22 17.57 -13.32 4.34
CA ALA A 22 17.65 -14.78 4.48
C ALA A 22 19.01 -15.35 4.06
N ALA A 23 19.71 -14.70 3.14
CA ALA A 23 21.08 -15.03 2.73
C ALA A 23 22.16 -14.39 3.63
N ASN A 24 21.76 -13.70 4.71
CA ASN A 24 22.64 -12.93 5.60
C ASN A 24 23.42 -11.82 4.85
N LEU A 25 22.78 -11.20 3.87
CA LEU A 25 23.30 -10.07 3.09
C LEU A 25 22.53 -8.79 3.42
N ALA A 26 23.23 -7.66 3.42
CA ALA A 26 22.60 -6.35 3.64
C ALA A 26 21.82 -5.90 2.40
N SER A 27 20.63 -5.31 2.61
CA SER A 27 19.90 -4.62 1.55
C SER A 27 20.57 -3.29 1.18
N PRO A 28 20.77 -2.98 -0.11
CA PRO A 28 21.24 -1.66 -0.54
C PRO A 28 20.30 -0.53 -0.11
N GLN A 29 20.85 0.64 0.20
CA GLN A 29 20.07 1.82 0.63
C GLN A 29 19.02 2.28 -0.41
N ALA A 30 19.26 2.01 -1.70
CA ALA A 30 18.34 2.35 -2.77
C ALA A 30 17.07 1.47 -2.80
N MET A 31 17.08 0.30 -2.12
CA MET A 31 15.88 -0.52 -1.99
C MET A 31 14.94 0.13 -0.97
N GLN A 32 13.69 0.31 -1.38
CA GLN A 32 12.63 0.88 -0.54
C GLN A 32 11.87 -0.20 0.26
N GLY A 33 12.08 -1.47 -0.08
CA GLY A 33 11.51 -2.61 0.63
C GLY A 33 12.15 -2.84 2.00
N ARG A 34 11.49 -3.64 2.84
CA ARG A 34 11.98 -4.09 4.14
C ARG A 34 11.92 -5.61 4.22
N ASP A 35 12.82 -6.20 5.00
CA ASP A 35 12.82 -7.65 5.24
C ASP A 35 11.58 -8.06 6.05
N ILE A 36 10.73 -8.90 5.46
CA ILE A 36 9.49 -9.41 6.07
C ILE A 36 9.80 -10.30 7.28
N ALA A 37 11.03 -10.83 7.41
CA ALA A 37 11.46 -11.58 8.59
C ALA A 37 11.31 -10.79 9.89
N GLU A 38 11.37 -9.46 9.84
CA GLU A 38 11.06 -8.59 11.00
C GLU A 38 9.72 -8.94 11.65
N LEU A 39 8.71 -9.35 10.85
CA LEU A 39 7.36 -9.64 11.32
C LEU A 39 7.18 -11.02 11.96
N TYR A 40 8.10 -11.96 11.77
CA TYR A 40 7.91 -13.34 12.23
C TYR A 40 9.12 -13.98 12.91
N ALA A 41 10.32 -13.43 12.73
CA ALA A 41 11.55 -13.95 13.31
C ALA A 41 11.86 -13.34 14.68
N TYR A 42 11.33 -12.15 14.98
CA TYR A 42 11.60 -11.41 16.22
C TYR A 42 10.36 -11.30 17.13
N PRO A 43 10.53 -11.23 18.46
CA PRO A 43 9.49 -10.87 19.43
C PRO A 43 8.86 -9.51 19.11
N GLU A 44 7.57 -9.31 19.41
CA GLU A 44 6.83 -8.08 19.04
C GLU A 44 7.42 -6.80 19.65
N ASP A 45 7.93 -6.87 20.87
CA ASP A 45 8.56 -5.79 21.61
C ASP A 45 9.94 -5.39 21.07
N GLU A 46 10.57 -6.25 20.27
CA GLU A 46 11.85 -5.99 19.61
C GLU A 46 11.69 -5.50 18.17
N ARG A 47 10.46 -5.49 17.63
CA ARG A 47 10.20 -5.08 16.24
C ARG A 47 10.24 -3.56 16.10
N LYS A 48 10.92 -3.09 15.06
CA LYS A 48 10.77 -1.71 14.61
C LYS A 48 9.33 -1.48 14.11
N PRO A 49 8.75 -0.27 14.29
CA PRO A 49 7.44 0.05 13.74
C PRO A 49 7.34 -0.34 12.27
N TRP A 50 6.34 -1.15 11.94
CA TRP A 50 6.08 -1.57 10.58
C TRP A 50 5.25 -0.53 9.83
N ARG A 51 5.20 -0.64 8.50
CA ARG A 51 4.41 0.28 7.69
C ARG A 51 2.91 0.08 7.94
N LYS A 52 2.17 1.18 7.92
CA LYS A 52 0.71 1.19 8.09
C LYS A 52 -0.04 1.39 6.77
N GLU A 53 0.70 1.51 5.68
CA GLU A 53 0.21 1.96 4.39
C GLU A 53 0.81 1.10 3.27
N PHE A 54 0.03 0.90 2.22
CA PHE A 54 0.43 0.26 1.00
C PHE A 54 0.26 1.28 -0.13
N TYR A 55 1.34 1.56 -0.84
CA TYR A 55 1.35 2.51 -1.96
C TYR A 55 1.61 1.76 -3.26
N TYR A 56 0.85 2.10 -4.31
CA TYR A 56 1.12 1.60 -5.65
C TYR A 56 0.83 2.67 -6.70
N GLU A 57 1.47 2.52 -7.85
CA GLU A 57 1.33 3.41 -8.98
C GLU A 57 1.13 2.61 -10.28
N HIS A 58 0.35 3.19 -11.18
CA HIS A 58 0.17 2.74 -12.55
C HIS A 58 0.58 3.88 -13.48
N HIS A 59 1.77 3.78 -14.07
CA HIS A 59 2.40 4.85 -14.87
C HIS A 59 2.20 4.71 -16.38
N LEU A 60 1.67 3.57 -16.86
CA LEU A 60 1.58 3.29 -18.29
C LEU A 60 0.37 3.99 -18.92
N SER A 61 0.65 4.86 -19.91
CA SER A 61 -0.32 5.63 -20.70
C SER A 61 0.05 5.66 -22.19
N GLN A 62 0.82 4.68 -22.68
CA GLN A 62 1.30 4.68 -24.07
C GLN A 62 0.65 3.50 -24.81
N PHE A 63 -0.03 3.80 -25.93
CA PHE A 63 -0.69 2.92 -26.92
C PHE A 63 -2.21 2.64 -26.75
N GLY A 64 -3.04 3.49 -27.36
CA GLY A 64 -4.41 3.14 -27.83
C GLY A 64 -5.60 3.76 -27.08
N SER A 65 -6.80 3.69 -27.68
CA SER A 65 -8.06 4.31 -27.21
C SER A 65 -8.78 3.57 -26.06
N SER A 66 -8.17 2.52 -25.48
CA SER A 66 -8.77 1.66 -24.44
C SER A 66 -7.93 1.59 -23.16
N GLN A 67 -7.18 2.65 -22.83
CA GLN A 67 -6.17 2.57 -21.76
C GLN A 67 -6.69 2.88 -20.36
N ILE A 68 -6.10 2.17 -19.39
CA ILE A 68 -6.26 2.41 -17.96
C ILE A 68 -5.58 3.75 -17.62
N PRO A 69 -6.28 4.71 -17.01
CA PRO A 69 -5.71 5.97 -16.57
C PRO A 69 -4.45 5.79 -15.72
N MET A 70 -3.48 6.70 -15.89
CA MET A 70 -2.41 6.84 -14.92
C MET A 70 -3.01 7.13 -13.55
N SER A 71 -2.57 6.37 -12.55
CA SER A 71 -3.07 6.51 -11.18
C SER A 71 -1.99 6.21 -10.15
N SER A 72 -2.15 6.81 -8.98
CA SER A 72 -1.46 6.40 -7.76
C SER A 72 -2.48 6.19 -6.66
N ALA A 73 -2.17 5.29 -5.72
CA ALA A 73 -3.09 4.97 -4.65
C ALA A 73 -2.36 4.76 -3.33
N LEU A 74 -2.94 5.33 -2.28
CA LEU A 74 -2.56 5.08 -0.89
C LEU A 74 -3.65 4.24 -0.23
N VAL A 75 -3.28 3.06 0.25
CA VAL A 75 -4.17 2.11 0.89
C VAL A 75 -3.80 2.00 2.36
N ARG A 76 -4.76 2.30 3.23
CA ARG A 76 -4.73 2.00 4.66
C ARG A 76 -5.75 0.91 4.96
N LYS A 77 -5.81 0.44 6.21
CA LYS A 77 -6.75 -0.63 6.60
C LYS A 77 -8.23 -0.26 6.47
N LYS A 78 -8.57 1.03 6.61
CA LYS A 78 -9.95 1.53 6.58
C LYS A 78 -10.31 2.26 5.29
N TYR A 79 -9.31 2.83 4.61
CA TYR A 79 -9.56 3.71 3.48
C TYR A 79 -8.55 3.42 2.37
N LYS A 80 -9.03 3.57 1.14
CA LYS A 80 -8.19 3.65 -0.05
C LYS A 80 -8.46 4.95 -0.75
N TYR A 81 -7.40 5.71 -0.98
CA TYR A 81 -7.42 6.91 -1.80
C TYR A 81 -6.73 6.62 -3.12
N VAL A 82 -7.32 7.08 -4.23
CA VAL A 82 -6.76 6.95 -5.57
C VAL A 82 -6.78 8.32 -6.24
N ARG A 83 -5.65 8.72 -6.83
CA ARG A 83 -5.50 9.95 -7.59
C ARG A 83 -5.28 9.65 -9.06
N PHE A 84 -5.97 10.39 -9.93
CA PHE A 84 -5.83 10.33 -11.38
C PHE A 84 -5.32 11.68 -11.90
N PRO A 85 -4.00 11.89 -11.96
CA PRO A 85 -3.43 13.21 -12.29
C PRO A 85 -3.87 13.74 -13.65
N GLN A 86 -4.00 12.86 -14.65
CA GLN A 86 -4.39 13.20 -16.02
C GLN A 86 -5.79 13.84 -16.08
N PHE A 87 -6.71 13.34 -15.26
CA PHE A 87 -8.11 13.79 -15.25
C PHE A 87 -8.40 14.79 -14.14
N LYS A 88 -7.42 15.06 -13.26
CA LYS A 88 -7.60 15.88 -12.04
C LYS A 88 -8.76 15.37 -11.18
N THR A 89 -8.93 14.06 -11.14
CA THR A 89 -9.97 13.39 -10.34
C THR A 89 -9.35 12.52 -9.27
N GLU A 90 -10.14 12.30 -8.24
CA GLU A 90 -9.79 11.53 -7.05
C GLU A 90 -10.93 10.58 -6.72
N GLN A 91 -10.60 9.47 -6.08
CA GLN A 91 -11.55 8.54 -5.51
C GLN A 91 -11.14 8.22 -4.08
N LEU A 92 -12.14 8.04 -3.22
CA LEU A 92 -11.96 7.57 -1.86
C LEU A 92 -12.99 6.46 -1.60
N PHE A 93 -12.51 5.35 -1.05
CA PHE A 93 -13.33 4.20 -0.68
C PHE A 93 -13.16 3.89 0.81
N ASP A 94 -14.26 3.63 1.50
CA ASP A 94 -14.29 3.11 2.87
C ASP A 94 -14.26 1.58 2.81
N LEU A 95 -13.11 0.99 3.07
CA LEU A 95 -12.91 -0.46 2.97
C LEU A 95 -13.60 -1.25 4.10
N VAL A 96 -14.09 -0.57 5.15
CA VAL A 96 -14.84 -1.22 6.24
C VAL A 96 -16.30 -1.40 5.83
N ASN A 97 -16.92 -0.35 5.28
CA ASN A 97 -18.32 -0.37 4.90
C ASN A 97 -18.55 -0.80 3.44
N ASP A 98 -17.54 -0.65 2.58
CA ASP A 98 -17.54 -1.00 1.16
C ASP A 98 -16.25 -1.77 0.78
N PRO A 99 -16.10 -3.03 1.23
CA PRO A 99 -14.91 -3.85 0.98
C PRO A 99 -14.72 -4.22 -0.50
N VAL A 100 -15.73 -3.98 -1.34
CA VAL A 100 -15.72 -4.26 -2.79
C VAL A 100 -15.52 -2.99 -3.63
N GLU A 101 -15.31 -1.84 -3.00
CA GLU A 101 -14.87 -0.59 -3.62
C GLU A 101 -15.82 -0.07 -4.72
N GLN A 102 -17.14 -0.17 -4.48
CA GLN A 102 -18.15 0.25 -5.45
C GLN A 102 -18.60 1.72 -5.28
N GLN A 103 -18.43 2.28 -4.08
CA GLN A 103 -18.95 3.60 -3.72
C GLN A 103 -17.81 4.60 -3.54
N ASN A 104 -17.68 5.53 -4.49
CA ASN A 104 -16.74 6.64 -4.37
C ASN A 104 -17.32 7.75 -3.48
N ILE A 105 -16.79 7.88 -2.26
CA ILE A 105 -17.26 8.82 -1.23
C ILE A 105 -16.44 10.13 -1.17
N VAL A 106 -15.57 10.38 -2.16
CA VAL A 106 -14.65 11.54 -2.17
C VAL A 106 -15.36 12.91 -2.07
N LYS A 107 -16.62 13.01 -2.51
CA LYS A 107 -17.40 14.26 -2.50
C LYS A 107 -18.27 14.45 -1.26
N GLU A 108 -18.29 13.47 -0.35
CA GLU A 108 -19.08 13.58 0.87
C GLU A 108 -18.45 14.57 1.85
N ASN A 109 -19.27 15.38 2.55
CA ASN A 109 -18.73 16.38 3.48
C ASN A 109 -17.98 15.74 4.67
N SER A 110 -18.37 14.52 5.05
CA SER A 110 -17.76 13.72 6.13
C SER A 110 -16.32 13.30 5.83
N THR A 111 -15.89 13.29 4.56
CA THR A 111 -14.59 12.73 4.16
C THR A 111 -13.45 13.74 4.12
N LYS A 112 -13.72 15.04 4.33
CA LYS A 112 -12.69 16.10 4.26
C LYS A 112 -11.49 15.88 5.18
N MET A 113 -11.74 15.43 6.42
CA MET A 113 -10.65 15.12 7.35
C MET A 113 -9.84 13.91 6.90
N VAL A 114 -10.52 12.86 6.42
CA VAL A 114 -9.86 11.65 5.91
C VAL A 114 -8.99 11.98 4.71
N LEU A 115 -9.50 12.77 3.75
CA LEU A 115 -8.75 13.20 2.57
C LEU A 115 -7.52 14.05 2.91
N ALA A 116 -7.55 14.81 4.01
CA ALA A 116 -6.38 15.59 4.43
C ALA A 116 -5.26 14.71 5.01
N GLU A 117 -5.60 13.51 5.49
CA GLU A 117 -4.65 12.55 6.07
C GLU A 117 -4.15 11.51 5.06
N MET A 118 -4.81 11.36 3.91
CA MET A 118 -4.50 10.39 2.85
C MET A 118 -3.71 11.06 1.73
#